data_AF-A0A7L9IXF8-F1
#
_entry.id   AF-A0A7L9IXF8-F1
#
_cell.length_a   1.000
_cell.length_b   1.000
_cell.length_c   1.000
_cell.angle_alpha   90.00
_cell.angle_beta   90.00
_cell.angle_gamma   90.00
#
_symmetry.space_group_name_H-M   'P 1'
#
loop_
_entity.id
_entity.type
_entity.pdbx_description
1 polymer ?
#
loop_
_entity_poly.entity_id
_entity_poly.type
_entity_poly.pdbx_seq_one_letter_code
_entity_poly.pdbx_strand_id
1 'polypeptide(L)'
;MTSGGMLQGQIIIHVTGAMTAAEVQARIDGARVDLSLPATAVPVAAGRHEVEVEGLQGFVTPFGETRMTVDVPAGGRVDIYYALPRTTLSAGRLGTSPQARSWGADWRNIAITFGGTLLLCCLCGGGVALWEALRG
;
A
#
# COMPACT_ATOMS: atom_id res chain seq x y z
N MET A 1 -30.42 -21.07 11.68
CA MET A 1 -30.14 -19.63 11.50
C MET A 1 -29.62 -19.44 10.10
N THR A 2 -30.46 -18.89 9.23
CA THR A 2 -30.23 -18.69 7.80
C THR A 2 -29.18 -17.59 7.59
N SER A 3 -27.96 -17.99 7.21
CA SER A 3 -26.97 -17.07 6.68
C SER A 3 -27.54 -16.48 5.38
N GLY A 4 -27.95 -15.21 5.43
CA GLY A 4 -28.39 -14.48 4.25
C GLY A 4 -27.25 -14.47 3.25
N GLY A 5 -27.43 -15.17 2.13
CA GLY A 5 -26.47 -15.22 1.04
C GLY A 5 -26.34 -13.83 0.42
N MET A 6 -25.46 -13.00 0.97
CA MET A 6 -24.87 -11.91 0.21
C MET A 6 -24.26 -12.58 -1.02
N LEU A 7 -24.69 -12.16 -2.21
CA LEU A 7 -24.17 -12.70 -3.46
C LEU A 7 -22.66 -12.51 -3.44
N GLN A 8 -21.89 -13.56 -3.14
CA GLN A 8 -20.44 -13.45 -2.99
C GLN A 8 -19.82 -13.31 -4.38
N GLY A 9 -18.82 -12.43 -4.49
CA GLY A 9 -17.91 -12.37 -5.61
C GLY A 9 -16.47 -12.63 -5.14
N GLN A 10 -15.51 -12.44 -6.03
CA GLN A 10 -14.10 -12.65 -5.72
C GLN A 10 -13.22 -11.54 -6.30
N ILE A 11 -12.21 -11.14 -5.53
CA ILE A 11 -11.10 -10.32 -6.02
C ILE A 11 -9.87 -11.22 -6.11
N ILE A 12 -9.22 -11.26 -7.26
CA ILE A 12 -7.96 -12.01 -7.45
C ILE A 12 -6.82 -11.01 -7.52
N ILE A 13 -5.94 -11.07 -6.53
CA ILE A 13 -4.80 -10.17 -6.39
C ILE A 13 -3.58 -10.88 -6.97
N HIS A 14 -3.13 -10.43 -8.14
CA HIS A 14 -1.88 -10.86 -8.76
C HIS A 14 -0.75 -9.95 -8.30
N VAL A 15 0.34 -10.52 -7.85
CA VAL A 15 1.50 -9.80 -7.32
C VAL A 15 2.74 -10.14 -8.15
N THR A 16 3.43 -9.11 -8.62
CA THR A 16 4.69 -9.25 -9.35
C THR A 16 5.83 -8.55 -8.60
N GLY A 17 6.97 -9.24 -8.49
CA GLY A 17 8.22 -8.65 -7.99
C GLY A 17 8.49 -8.83 -6.50
N ALA A 18 7.60 -9.51 -5.77
CA ALA A 18 7.88 -9.99 -4.42
C ALA A 18 9.04 -10.98 -4.44
N MET A 19 10.04 -10.76 -3.58
CA MET A 19 11.26 -11.58 -3.47
C MET A 19 11.49 -11.91 -1.99
N THR A 20 12.44 -12.77 -1.67
CA THR A 20 12.72 -13.18 -0.27
C THR A 20 12.98 -12.03 0.70
N ALA A 21 13.44 -10.86 0.21
CA ALA A 21 13.72 -9.69 1.03
C ALA A 21 12.55 -8.67 1.13
N ALA A 22 11.46 -8.89 0.39
CA ALA A 22 10.31 -7.99 0.38
C ALA A 22 8.98 -8.76 0.37
N GLU A 23 8.19 -8.57 1.42
CA GLU A 23 6.84 -9.11 1.54
C GLU A 23 5.83 -8.13 0.90
N VAL A 24 4.64 -8.62 0.59
CA VAL A 24 3.49 -7.79 0.19
C VAL A 24 2.36 -7.98 1.20
N GLN A 25 1.75 -6.89 1.63
CA GLN A 25 0.52 -6.89 2.42
C GLN A 25 -0.61 -6.29 1.61
N ALA A 26 -1.81 -6.83 1.77
CA ALA A 26 -3.02 -6.29 1.18
C ALA A 26 -4.13 -6.14 2.23
N ARG A 27 -4.98 -5.15 2.03
CA ARG A 27 -6.22 -4.96 2.77
C ARG A 27 -7.38 -4.78 1.81
N ILE A 28 -8.53 -5.31 2.18
CA ILE A 28 -9.81 -5.06 1.49
C ILE A 28 -10.76 -4.46 2.51
N ASP A 29 -11.26 -3.26 2.25
CA ASP A 29 -12.07 -2.46 3.17
C ASP A 29 -11.46 -2.35 4.58
N GLY A 30 -10.12 -2.21 4.63
CA GLY A 30 -9.33 -2.12 5.86
C GLY A 30 -8.98 -3.46 6.53
N ALA A 31 -9.63 -4.57 6.14
CA ALA A 31 -9.33 -5.90 6.67
C ALA A 31 -8.12 -6.53 5.97
N ARG A 32 -7.16 -7.07 6.75
CA ARG A 32 -5.96 -7.73 6.20
C ARG A 32 -6.32 -8.99 5.43
N VAL A 33 -5.59 -9.24 4.35
CA VAL A 33 -5.67 -10.44 3.52
C VAL A 33 -4.37 -11.21 3.63
N ASP A 34 -4.48 -12.51 3.90
CA ASP A 34 -3.36 -13.43 3.82
C ASP A 34 -3.06 -13.75 2.35
N LEU A 35 -1.91 -13.28 1.85
CA LEU A 35 -1.52 -13.45 0.46
C LEU A 35 -0.76 -14.76 0.23
N SER A 36 -1.24 -15.55 -0.73
CA SER A 36 -0.50 -16.64 -1.36
C SER A 36 -0.05 -16.19 -2.76
N LEU A 37 1.26 -16.00 -2.94
CA LEU A 37 1.83 -15.46 -4.17
C LEU A 37 2.05 -16.58 -5.21
N PRO A 38 1.92 -16.30 -6.52
CA PRO A 38 1.79 -14.98 -7.13
C PRO A 38 0.36 -14.45 -7.25
N ALA A 39 -0.67 -15.26 -6.92
CA ALA A 39 -2.06 -14.86 -7.06
C ALA A 39 -2.93 -15.39 -5.91
N THR A 40 -3.68 -14.50 -5.27
CA THR A 40 -4.57 -14.82 -4.15
C THR A 40 -6.01 -14.52 -4.51
N ALA A 41 -6.90 -15.51 -4.37
CA ALA A 41 -8.34 -15.32 -4.52
C ALA A 41 -8.96 -14.98 -3.16
N VAL A 42 -9.64 -13.83 -3.08
CA VAL A 42 -10.28 -13.35 -1.85
C VAL A 42 -11.79 -13.29 -2.05
N PRO A 43 -12.57 -14.09 -1.31
CA PRO A 43 -14.03 -13.99 -1.36
C PRO A 43 -14.49 -12.70 -0.69
N VAL A 44 -15.36 -11.96 -1.37
CA VAL A 44 -15.92 -10.70 -0.89
C VAL A 44 -17.41 -10.63 -1.21
N ALA A 45 -18.14 -9.71 -0.59
CA ALA A 45 -19.51 -9.44 -1.00
C ALA A 45 -19.54 -8.87 -2.43
N ALA A 46 -20.67 -8.95 -3.13
CA ALA A 46 -20.85 -8.14 -4.32
C ALA A 46 -20.95 -6.66 -3.93
N GLY A 47 -20.37 -5.79 -4.74
CA GLY A 47 -20.38 -4.35 -4.52
C GLY A 47 -19.01 -3.72 -4.63
N ARG A 48 -18.91 -2.50 -4.10
CA ARG A 48 -17.74 -1.64 -4.20
C ARG A 48 -16.79 -1.93 -3.03
N HIS A 49 -15.54 -2.23 -3.35
CA HIS A 49 -14.48 -2.55 -2.37
C HIS A 49 -13.26 -1.65 -2.57
N GLU A 50 -12.70 -1.15 -1.48
CA GLU A 50 -11.38 -0.51 -1.49
C GLU A 50 -10.30 -1.55 -1.26
N VAL A 51 -9.32 -1.59 -2.16
CA VAL A 51 -8.18 -2.50 -2.07
C VAL A 51 -6.92 -1.66 -1.90
N GLU A 52 -6.22 -1.90 -0.79
CA GLU A 52 -4.94 -1.28 -0.46
C GLU A 52 -3.86 -2.35 -0.53
N VAL A 53 -2.73 -2.03 -1.15
CA VAL A 53 -1.60 -2.96 -1.28
C VAL A 53 -0.29 -2.21 -1.07
N GLU A 54 0.61 -2.82 -0.32
CA GLU A 54 1.93 -2.28 0.00
C GLU A 54 2.98 -3.38 0.07
N GLY A 55 4.24 -3.00 -0.13
CA GLY A 55 5.40 -3.85 0.15
C GLY A 55 5.98 -3.58 1.52
N LEU A 56 6.61 -4.58 2.14
CA LEU A 56 7.41 -4.41 3.36
C LEU A 56 8.86 -4.80 3.11
N GLN A 57 9.78 -3.85 3.24
CA GLN A 57 11.21 -4.14 3.24
C GLN A 57 11.62 -4.62 4.62
N GLY A 58 12.27 -5.80 4.66
CA GLY A 58 12.73 -6.41 5.90
C GLY A 58 11.60 -6.67 6.91
N PHE A 59 10.35 -6.84 6.45
CA PHE A 59 9.14 -7.05 7.26
C PHE A 59 8.68 -5.87 8.12
N VAL A 60 9.32 -4.71 8.03
CA VAL A 60 9.01 -3.57 8.93
C VAL A 60 8.75 -2.26 8.19
N THR A 61 9.46 -2.01 7.09
CA THR A 61 9.39 -0.69 6.43
C THR A 61 8.44 -0.74 5.23
N PRO A 62 7.27 -0.08 5.29
CA PRO A 62 6.34 -0.04 4.18
C PRO A 62 6.90 0.76 3.01
N PHE A 63 6.57 0.33 1.80
CA PHE A 63 6.92 1.00 0.56
C PHE A 63 5.99 0.60 -0.58
N GLY A 64 5.94 1.43 -1.61
CA GLY A 64 5.12 1.14 -2.78
C GLY A 64 3.62 1.06 -2.50
N GLU A 65 3.16 1.76 -1.46
CA GLU A 65 1.75 1.86 -1.08
C GLU A 65 0.89 2.36 -2.25
N THR A 66 -0.23 1.71 -2.46
CA THR A 66 -1.21 2.12 -3.46
C THR A 66 -2.59 1.60 -3.08
N ARG A 67 -3.62 2.25 -3.62
CA ARG A 67 -5.00 1.84 -3.41
C ARG A 67 -5.82 2.02 -4.66
N MET A 68 -6.83 1.19 -4.82
CA MET A 68 -7.85 1.35 -5.84
C MET A 68 -9.20 0.91 -5.32
N THR A 69 -10.26 1.42 -5.95
CA THR A 69 -11.60 0.88 -5.74
C THR A 69 -11.93 -0.06 -6.89
N VAL A 70 -12.57 -1.19 -6.57
CA VAL A 70 -13.11 -2.15 -7.55
C VAL A 70 -14.58 -2.42 -7.28
N ASP A 71 -15.35 -2.62 -8.35
CA ASP A 71 -16.74 -3.05 -8.28
C ASP A 71 -16.82 -4.54 -8.61
N VAL A 72 -17.24 -5.35 -7.64
CA VAL A 72 -17.32 -6.80 -7.74
C VAL A 72 -18.75 -7.22 -8.07
N PRO A 73 -18.99 -7.84 -9.23
CA PRO A 73 -20.32 -8.33 -9.58
C PRO A 73 -20.70 -9.56 -8.74
N ALA A 74 -22.00 -9.72 -8.50
CA ALA A 74 -22.59 -10.89 -7.86
C ALA A 74 -22.21 -12.20 -8.56
N GLY A 75 -21.58 -13.13 -7.83
CA GLY A 75 -21.10 -14.41 -8.36
C GLY A 75 -19.92 -14.28 -9.32
N GLY A 76 -19.40 -13.07 -9.55
CA GLY A 76 -18.34 -12.81 -10.50
C GLY A 76 -16.98 -12.60 -9.85
N ARG A 77 -16.01 -12.28 -10.70
CA ARG A 77 -14.59 -12.17 -10.35
C ARG A 77 -14.01 -10.88 -10.93
N VAL A 78 -13.13 -10.24 -10.16
CA VAL A 78 -12.32 -9.11 -10.61
C VAL A 78 -10.85 -9.44 -10.40
N ASP A 79 -10.05 -9.28 -11.45
CA ASP A 79 -8.60 -9.43 -11.39
C ASP A 79 -7.94 -8.07 -11.20
N ILE A 80 -7.06 -7.98 -10.21
CA ILE A 80 -6.21 -6.81 -9.98
C ILE A 80 -4.75 -7.23 -9.97
N TYR A 81 -3.88 -6.34 -10.42
CA TYR A 81 -2.46 -6.61 -10.62
C TYR A 81 -1.65 -5.56 -9.88
N TYR A 82 -1.01 -5.98 -8.80
CA TYR A 82 -0.04 -5.21 -8.07
C TYR A 82 1.37 -5.51 -8.57
N ALA A 83 2.08 -4.47 -8.99
CA ALA A 83 3.50 -4.53 -9.29
C ALA A 83 4.27 -3.84 -8.17
N LEU A 84 4.98 -4.64 -7.37
CA LEU A 84 5.88 -4.14 -6.35
C LEU A 84 6.99 -3.32 -7.04
N PRO A 85 7.28 -2.09 -6.57
CA PRO A 85 8.30 -1.27 -7.19
C PRO A 85 9.68 -1.93 -7.09
N ARG A 86 10.64 -1.46 -7.90
CA ARG A 86 12.02 -1.99 -7.85
C ARG A 86 12.86 -1.40 -6.71
N THR A 87 12.47 -0.25 -6.19
CA THR A 87 13.15 0.42 -5.06
C THR A 87 12.12 0.87 -4.03
N THR A 88 12.54 1.00 -2.77
CA THR A 88 11.67 1.49 -1.67
C THR A 88 11.24 2.94 -1.83
N LEU A 89 11.98 3.71 -2.61
CA LEU A 89 11.66 5.10 -2.93
C LEU A 89 10.69 5.23 -4.11
N SER A 90 10.29 4.14 -4.76
CA SER A 90 9.39 4.18 -5.92
C SER A 90 7.97 3.82 -5.54
N ALA A 91 7.00 4.36 -6.29
CA ALA A 91 5.58 4.11 -6.04
C ALA A 91 5.16 2.73 -6.58
N GLY A 92 4.30 2.01 -5.85
CA GLY A 92 3.68 0.79 -6.36
C GLY A 92 2.68 1.11 -7.47
N ARG A 93 2.37 0.09 -8.27
CA ARG A 93 1.37 0.23 -9.33
C ARG A 93 0.31 -0.84 -9.19
N LEU A 94 -0.95 -0.42 -9.17
CA LEU A 94 -2.10 -1.28 -9.05
C LEU A 94 -3.10 -0.94 -10.15
N GLY A 95 -3.71 -1.95 -10.75
CA GLY A 95 -4.72 -1.77 -11.79
C GLY A 95 -5.41 -3.07 -12.16
N THR A 96 -6.42 -2.99 -13.03
CA THR A 96 -7.20 -4.14 -13.54
C THR A 96 -6.53 -4.88 -14.69
N SER A 97 -5.31 -4.48 -15.05
CA SER A 97 -4.47 -5.14 -16.06
C SER A 97 -3.03 -5.26 -15.54
N PRO A 98 -2.22 -6.20 -16.06
CA PRO A 98 -0.84 -6.41 -15.63
C PRO A 98 -0.04 -5.10 -15.59
N GLN A 99 0.54 -4.79 -14.43
CA GLN A 99 1.30 -3.57 -14.21
C GLN A 99 2.81 -3.83 -14.38
N ALA A 100 3.51 -2.91 -15.03
CA ALA A 100 4.96 -2.93 -15.09
C ALA A 100 5.56 -2.34 -13.80
N ARG A 101 6.61 -2.97 -13.26
CA ARG A 101 7.30 -2.45 -12.06
C ARG A 101 7.91 -1.08 -12.34
N SER A 102 7.67 -0.12 -11.44
CA SER A 102 8.18 1.24 -11.53
C SER A 102 9.65 1.33 -11.10
N TRP A 103 10.33 2.32 -11.68
CA TRP A 103 11.65 2.84 -11.29
C TRP A 103 11.60 4.30 -10.82
N GLY A 104 10.44 4.95 -10.99
CA GLY A 104 10.27 6.38 -10.75
C GLY A 104 10.11 6.66 -9.27
N ALA A 105 10.85 7.68 -8.80
CA ALA A 105 10.78 8.16 -7.44
C ALA A 105 9.36 8.60 -7.07
N ASP A 106 8.85 8.11 -5.94
CA ASP A 106 7.61 8.55 -5.34
C ASP A 106 7.83 9.91 -4.67
N TRP A 107 7.50 10.96 -5.41
CA TRP A 107 7.65 12.33 -4.93
C TRP A 107 6.83 12.63 -3.68
N ARG A 108 5.74 11.90 -3.39
CA ARG A 108 5.00 12.07 -2.13
C ARG A 108 5.84 11.59 -0.96
N ASN A 109 6.39 10.38 -1.05
CA ASN A 109 7.26 9.83 -0.01
C ASN A 109 8.54 10.65 0.18
N ILE A 110 9.13 11.14 -0.92
CA ILE A 110 10.28 12.06 -0.85
C ILE A 110 9.87 13.37 -0.15
N ALA A 111 8.75 13.98 -0.53
CA ALA A 111 8.31 15.23 0.09
C ALA A 111 8.03 15.08 1.60
N ILE A 112 7.40 13.97 2.02
CA ILE A 112 7.15 13.69 3.45
C ILE A 112 8.47 13.50 4.20
N THR A 113 9.39 12.72 3.65
CA THR A 113 10.67 12.40 4.31
C THR A 113 11.54 13.64 4.46
N PHE A 114 11.75 14.38 3.36
CA PHE A 114 12.58 15.60 3.39
C PHE A 114 11.88 16.74 4.13
N GLY A 115 10.57 16.94 3.94
CA GLY A 115 9.80 17.95 4.66
C GLY A 115 9.76 17.71 6.16
N GLY A 116 9.52 16.46 6.59
CA GLY A 116 9.54 16.07 8.00
C GLY A 116 10.91 16.24 8.65
N THR A 117 11.98 15.81 7.95
CA THR A 117 13.36 15.97 8.44
C THR A 117 13.74 17.44 8.57
N LEU A 118 13.42 18.26 7.55
CA LEU A 118 13.72 19.70 7.57
C LEU A 118 12.97 20.40 8.71
N LEU A 119 11.70 20.08 8.90
CA LEU A 119 10.89 20.61 10.01
C LEU A 119 11.49 20.24 11.36
N LEU A 120 11.89 18.98 11.55
CA LEU A 120 12.53 18.51 12.78
C LEU A 120 13.83 19.28 13.04
N CYS A 121 14.69 19.45 12.02
CA CYS A 121 15.91 20.23 12.14
C CYS A 121 15.64 21.69 12.51
N CYS A 122 14.63 22.34 11.91
CA CYS A 122 14.23 23.70 12.25
C CYS A 122 13.71 23.82 13.68
N LEU A 123 12.92 22.84 14.16
CA LEU A 123 12.42 22.84 15.53
C LEU A 123 13.55 22.63 16.55
N CYS A 124 14.48 21.73 16.28
CA CYS A 124 15.65 21.52 17.13
C CYS A 124 16.58 22.75 17.14
N GLY A 125 16.89 23.32 15.96
CA GLY A 125 17.74 24.50 15.84
C GLY A 125 17.09 25.76 16.44
N GLY A 126 15.80 25.97 16.21
CA GLY A 126 15.03 27.07 16.80
C GLY A 126 14.89 26.95 18.31
N GLY A 127 14.71 25.73 18.83
CA GLY A 127 14.68 25.47 20.28
C GLY A 127 16.01 25.80 20.96
N VAL A 128 17.15 25.47 20.35
CA VAL A 128 18.47 25.82 20.86
C VAL A 128 18.69 27.34 20.84
N ALA A 129 18.35 28.02 19.74
CA ALA A 129 18.49 29.47 19.65
C ALA A 129 17.59 30.23 20.65
N LEU A 130 16.37 29.76 20.88
CA LEU A 130 15.46 30.32 21.86
C LEU A 130 15.93 30.07 23.30
N TRP A 131 16.50 28.90 23.58
CA TRP A 131 17.05 28.56 24.88
C TRP A 131 18.27 29.39 25.25
N GLU A 132 19.18 29.63 24.29
CA GLU A 132 20.32 30.53 24.44
C GLU A 132 19.86 31.98 24.71
N ALA A 133 18.81 32.44 24.01
CA ALA A 133 18.25 33.78 24.20
C ALA A 133 17.55 33.99 25.56
N LEU A 134 17.05 32.93 26.20
CA LEU A 134 16.39 33.00 27.52
C LEU A 134 17.37 32.87 28.71
N ARG A 135 18.63 32.49 28.45
CA ARG A 135 19.69 32.34 29.46
C ARG A 135 20.67 33.52 29.53
N GLY A 136 20.60 34.45 28.57
CA GLY A 136 21.31 35.74 28.61
C GLY A 136 20.49 36.81 29.32
#